data_AF-A0A0J7L5C4-F1
#
_entry.id   AF-A0A0J7L5C4-F1
#
_cell.length_a   1.000
_cell.length_b   1.000
_cell.length_c   1.000
_cell.angle_alpha   90.00
_cell.angle_beta   90.00
_cell.angle_gamma   90.00
#
_symmetry.space_group_name_H-M   'P 1'
#
loop_
_entity.id
_entity.type
_entity.pdbx_description
1 polymer ?
#
loop_
_entity_poly.entity_id
_entity_poly.type
_entity_poly.pdbx_seq_one_letter_code
_entity_poly.pdbx_strand_id
1 'polypeptide(L)'
;MQVTRDDVRCTENGIDCTFLRDLEKLPPEYKYKSNQDNLESLLYGFFEYISMFDFHTKGICIREGVPIRKPSRSALHITNPLETTLNVCKNVNIYELNRITEKAHDAVYTLETDKSRNNNWGLMALLNMKSVDIMDMLKSNSKREQSTADYSEDYSHEVSEGSEVNEVDINQPKKKKKETV
;
A
#
# COMPACT_ATOMS: atom_id res chain seq x y z
N MET A 1 10.87 10.65 -23.76
CA MET A 1 9.66 10.56 -22.90
C MET A 1 8.73 11.70 -23.29
N GLN A 2 7.67 11.43 -24.03
CA GLN A 2 6.80 12.51 -24.50
C GLN A 2 5.39 12.32 -23.93
N VAL A 3 5.19 12.99 -22.80
CA VAL A 3 3.88 13.21 -22.18
C VAL A 3 2.98 13.86 -23.23
N THR A 4 1.78 13.32 -23.44
CA THR A 4 0.82 13.91 -24.39
C THR A 4 -0.07 14.93 -23.69
N ARG A 5 -0.85 15.70 -24.46
CA ARG A 5 -1.85 16.63 -23.89
C ARG A 5 -2.87 15.90 -23.02
N ASP A 6 -3.15 14.64 -23.32
CA ASP A 6 -4.10 13.81 -22.57
C ASP A 6 -3.57 13.38 -21.21
N ASP A 7 -2.25 13.43 -21.00
CA ASP A 7 -1.61 13.12 -19.72
C ASP A 7 -1.66 14.30 -18.73
N VAL A 8 -1.78 15.54 -19.23
CA VAL A 8 -1.71 16.77 -18.43
C VAL A 8 -2.81 16.84 -17.39
N ARG A 9 -2.46 16.96 -16.11
CA ARG A 9 -3.42 17.17 -15.01
C ARG A 9 -2.86 18.16 -14.01
N CYS A 10 -3.67 19.14 -13.65
CA CYS A 10 -3.37 20.07 -12.58
C CYS A 10 -4.54 20.08 -11.59
N THR A 11 -4.23 20.22 -10.30
CA THR A 11 -5.26 20.47 -9.29
C THR A 11 -5.77 21.91 -9.39
N GLU A 12 -6.90 22.20 -8.76
CA GLU A 12 -7.45 23.57 -8.64
C GLU A 12 -6.45 24.54 -8.01
N ASN A 13 -5.56 24.03 -7.15
CA ASN A 13 -4.52 24.80 -6.48
C ASN A 13 -3.24 24.95 -7.33
N GLY A 14 -3.25 24.53 -8.59
CA GLY A 14 -2.13 24.66 -9.52
C GLY A 14 -1.00 23.64 -9.34
N ILE A 15 -1.24 22.54 -8.62
CA ILE A 15 -0.23 21.47 -8.45
C ILE A 15 -0.20 20.62 -9.72
N ASP A 16 0.98 20.47 -10.32
CA ASP A 16 1.20 19.63 -11.49
C ASP A 16 1.27 18.14 -11.12
N CYS A 17 0.25 17.41 -11.58
CA CYS A 17 0.08 15.98 -11.43
C CYS A 17 0.26 15.24 -12.75
N THR A 18 0.98 15.84 -13.70
CA THR A 18 1.20 15.28 -15.02
C THR A 18 2.26 14.17 -14.96
N PHE A 19 1.88 12.98 -15.41
CA PHE A 19 2.79 11.86 -15.63
C PHE A 19 2.25 10.97 -16.76
N LEU A 20 3.15 10.18 -17.36
CA LEU A 20 2.81 9.28 -18.45
C LEU A 20 1.87 8.17 -17.96
N ARG A 21 0.71 8.00 -18.60
CA ARG A 21 -0.23 6.91 -18.27
C ARG A 21 -0.08 5.69 -19.15
N ASP A 22 0.32 5.92 -20.39
CA ASP A 22 0.52 4.87 -21.36
C ASP A 22 1.87 4.19 -21.13
N LEU A 23 1.82 3.00 -20.52
CA LEU A 23 3.01 2.19 -20.24
C LEU A 23 3.76 1.81 -21.52
N GLU A 24 3.07 1.75 -22.67
CA GLU A 24 3.72 1.43 -23.94
C GLU A 24 4.63 2.54 -24.43
N LYS A 25 4.45 3.76 -23.93
CA LYS A 25 5.30 4.91 -24.24
C LYS A 25 6.47 5.07 -23.25
N LEU A 26 6.61 4.18 -22.27
CA LEU A 26 7.75 4.20 -21.37
C LEU A 26 9.06 4.02 -22.16
N PRO A 27 10.12 4.77 -21.80
CA PRO A 27 11.41 4.62 -22.46
C PRO A 27 11.91 3.16 -22.44
N PRO A 28 12.57 2.68 -23.51
CA PRO A 28 13.07 1.30 -23.60
C PRO A 28 13.93 0.88 -22.41
N GLU A 29 14.69 1.80 -21.81
CA GLU A 29 15.47 1.53 -20.61
C GLU A 29 14.62 1.06 -19.42
N TYR A 30 13.41 1.59 -19.23
CA TYR A 30 12.51 1.11 -18.17
C TYR A 30 11.78 -0.19 -18.53
N LYS A 31 11.67 -0.50 -19.82
CA LYS A 31 11.05 -1.74 -20.31
C LYS A 31 12.03 -2.93 -20.33
N TYR A 32 13.28 -2.67 -20.72
CA TYR A 32 14.25 -3.72 -21.07
C TYR A 32 15.48 -3.76 -20.15
N LYS A 33 15.69 -2.73 -19.33
CA LYS A 33 16.77 -2.70 -18.32
C LYS A 33 16.18 -2.87 -16.91
N SER A 34 15.47 -3.98 -16.71
CA SER A 34 14.88 -4.31 -15.42
C SER A 34 15.97 -4.72 -14.42
N ASN A 35 15.72 -4.44 -13.14
CA ASN A 35 16.52 -5.05 -12.07
C ASN A 35 16.42 -6.60 -12.19
N GLN A 36 17.56 -7.27 -12.05
CA GLN A 36 17.69 -8.75 -12.08
C GLN A 36 17.73 -9.37 -10.68
N ASP A 37 17.71 -8.53 -9.64
CA ASP A 37 17.64 -8.97 -8.25
C ASP A 37 16.33 -9.74 -8.00
N ASN A 38 16.44 -10.85 -7.27
CA ASN A 38 15.28 -11.60 -6.83
C ASN A 38 14.60 -10.91 -5.62
N LEU A 39 13.38 -11.35 -5.28
CA LEU A 39 12.61 -10.76 -4.19
C LEU A 39 13.30 -10.89 -2.81
N GLU A 40 14.06 -11.95 -2.59
CA GLU A 40 14.80 -12.14 -1.33
C GLU A 40 15.88 -11.06 -1.17
N SER A 41 16.68 -10.84 -2.21
CA SER A 41 17.68 -9.77 -2.25
C SER A 41 17.05 -8.39 -2.10
N LEU A 42 15.91 -8.13 -2.76
CA LEU A 42 15.20 -6.84 -2.66
C LEU A 42 14.62 -6.61 -1.27
N LEU A 43 14.05 -7.63 -0.64
CA LEU A 43 13.50 -7.54 0.71
C LEU A 43 14.61 -7.33 1.74
N TYR A 44 15.72 -8.06 1.60
CA TYR A 44 16.91 -7.86 2.42
C TYR A 44 17.43 -6.42 2.26
N GLY A 45 17.63 -5.98 1.02
CA GLY A 45 18.11 -4.63 0.70
C GLY A 45 17.18 -3.52 1.20
N PHE A 46 15.88 -3.76 1.26
CA PHE A 46 14.92 -2.83 1.88
C PHE A 46 15.19 -2.65 3.37
N PHE A 47 15.33 -3.73 4.14
CA PHE A 47 15.60 -3.63 5.57
C PHE A 47 17.00 -3.06 5.84
N GLU A 48 18.00 -3.49 5.07
CA GLU A 48 19.36 -2.95 5.15
C GLU A 48 19.35 -1.43 4.93
N TYR A 49 18.74 -0.96 3.85
CA TYR A 49 18.63 0.46 3.57
C TYR A 49 17.93 1.23 4.69
N ILE A 50 16.77 0.76 5.17
CA ILE A 50 16.03 1.44 6.24
C ILE A 50 16.80 1.43 7.57
N SER A 51 17.54 0.37 7.88
CA SER A 51 18.35 0.30 9.12
C SER A 51 19.55 1.25 9.10
N MET A 52 20.12 1.54 7.93
CA MET A 52 21.33 2.37 7.78
C MET A 52 21.07 3.81 7.33
N PHE A 53 19.84 4.12 6.87
CA PHE A 53 19.54 5.44 6.31
C PHE A 53 19.62 6.55 7.37
N ASP A 54 20.30 7.64 7.03
CA ASP A 54 20.39 8.83 7.89
C ASP A 54 19.09 9.64 7.85
N PHE A 55 18.10 9.20 8.63
CA PHE A 55 16.85 9.94 8.82
C PHE A 55 17.03 11.23 9.63
N HIS A 56 18.18 11.47 10.28
CA HIS A 56 18.38 12.68 11.05
C HIS A 56 18.55 13.88 10.12
N THR A 57 19.38 13.75 9.09
CA THR A 57 19.69 14.85 8.15
C THR A 57 19.02 14.71 6.78
N LYS A 58 18.63 13.50 6.37
CA LYS A 58 18.12 13.22 5.02
C LYS A 58 16.64 12.83 5.00
N GLY A 59 15.98 13.22 3.92
CA GLY A 59 14.64 12.82 3.55
C GLY A 59 14.65 12.04 2.24
N ILE A 60 13.55 11.37 1.94
CA ILE A 60 13.38 10.58 0.71
C ILE A 60 12.54 11.41 -0.27
N CYS A 61 13.07 11.62 -1.48
CA CYS A 61 12.34 12.27 -2.57
C CYS A 61 12.09 11.26 -3.70
N ILE A 62 10.81 10.88 -3.88
CA ILE A 62 10.43 9.89 -4.89
C ILE A 62 10.59 10.44 -6.31
N ARG A 63 10.35 11.75 -6.52
CA ARG A 63 10.51 12.38 -7.84
C ARG A 63 11.96 12.35 -8.33
N GLU A 64 12.92 12.63 -7.45
CA GLU A 64 14.34 12.66 -7.82
C GLU A 64 15.02 11.29 -7.71
N GLY A 65 14.43 10.36 -6.95
CA GLY A 65 15.00 9.03 -6.71
C GLY A 65 16.27 9.04 -5.87
N VAL A 66 16.54 10.14 -5.16
CA VAL A 66 17.75 10.31 -4.34
C VAL A 66 17.41 10.86 -2.94
N PRO A 67 18.30 10.66 -1.95
CA PRO A 67 18.16 11.31 -0.66
C PRO A 67 18.34 12.81 -0.78
N ILE A 68 17.42 13.58 -0.17
CA ILE A 68 17.49 15.04 -0.12
C ILE A 68 17.83 15.52 1.29
N ARG A 69 18.36 16.73 1.42
CA ARG A 69 18.49 17.36 2.75
C ARG A 69 17.10 17.64 3.32
N LYS A 70 16.86 17.32 4.59
CA LYS A 70 15.54 17.53 5.21
C LYS A 70 15.12 19.00 5.18
N PRO A 71 13.94 19.31 4.60
CA PRO A 71 13.38 20.66 4.61
C PRO A 71 12.87 21.10 6.00
N SER A 72 12.60 20.13 6.89
CA SER A 72 12.01 20.38 8.22
C SER A 72 12.60 19.45 9.28
N ARG A 73 12.41 19.82 10.56
CA ARG A 73 12.86 19.05 11.72
C ARG A 73 11.96 17.85 12.09
N SER A 74 11.14 17.35 11.16
CA SER A 74 10.32 16.14 11.40
C SER A 74 11.20 14.92 11.67
N ALA A 75 10.72 13.89 12.36
CA ALA A 75 11.51 12.67 12.58
C ALA A 75 11.83 11.98 11.24
N LEU A 76 10.77 11.62 10.50
CA LEU A 76 10.84 11.05 9.16
C LEU A 76 10.39 12.10 8.12
N HIS A 77 11.02 12.12 6.95
CA HIS A 77 10.63 12.98 5.85
C HIS A 77 10.58 12.20 4.54
N ILE A 78 9.37 11.96 4.04
CA ILE A 78 9.15 11.42 2.71
C ILE A 78 8.31 12.44 1.95
N THR A 79 8.88 12.93 0.86
CA THR A 79 8.28 13.99 0.04
C THR A 79 7.10 13.40 -0.73
N ASN A 80 5.94 14.05 -0.66
CA ASN A 80 4.82 13.68 -1.51
C ASN A 80 5.21 13.90 -2.99
N PRO A 81 5.10 12.86 -3.85
CA PRO A 81 5.55 12.93 -5.23
C PRO A 81 4.69 13.83 -6.12
N LEU A 82 3.55 14.35 -5.64
CA LEU A 82 2.73 15.32 -6.37
C LEU A 82 2.90 16.71 -5.76
N GLU A 83 2.79 16.82 -4.43
CA GLU A 83 2.92 18.08 -3.70
C GLU A 83 4.24 18.11 -2.90
N THR A 84 5.32 18.61 -3.51
CA THR A 84 6.69 18.48 -2.96
C THR A 84 6.95 19.27 -1.67
N THR A 85 6.04 20.16 -1.29
CA THR A 85 6.07 20.87 0.00
C THR A 85 5.54 20.02 1.16
N LEU A 86 4.85 18.90 0.86
CA LEU A 86 4.19 18.06 1.83
C LEU A 86 5.05 16.84 2.21
N ASN A 87 5.20 16.63 3.52
CA ASN A 87 5.76 15.39 4.08
C ASN A 87 4.63 14.41 4.39
N VAL A 88 4.60 13.26 3.72
CA VAL A 88 3.57 12.22 3.98
C VAL A 88 3.74 11.54 5.34
N CYS A 89 4.91 11.66 5.98
CA CYS A 89 5.23 11.07 7.28
C CYS A 89 5.23 12.09 8.43
N LYS A 90 4.53 13.23 8.28
CA LYS A 90 4.55 14.28 9.31
C LYS A 90 3.97 13.84 10.66
N ASN A 91 3.13 12.81 10.67
CA ASN A 91 2.55 12.19 11.87
C ASN A 91 3.51 11.23 12.58
N VAL A 92 4.64 10.86 11.98
CA VAL A 92 5.61 9.95 12.57
C VAL A 92 6.49 10.70 13.56
N ASN A 93 6.47 10.26 14.82
CA ASN A 93 7.33 10.80 15.86
C ASN A 93 8.68 10.06 15.91
N ILE A 94 9.60 10.54 16.75
CA ILE A 94 10.95 9.98 16.85
C ILE A 94 10.98 8.55 17.44
N TYR A 95 10.06 8.22 18.34
CA TYR A 95 9.97 6.88 18.93
C TYR A 95 9.54 5.84 17.90
N GLU A 96 8.55 6.17 17.08
CA GLU A 96 8.10 5.32 15.96
C GLU A 96 9.22 5.11 14.94
N LEU A 97 9.95 6.18 14.59
CA LEU A 97 11.09 6.08 13.69
C LEU A 97 12.17 5.15 14.26
N ASN A 98 12.56 5.35 15.52
CA ASN A 98 13.55 4.49 16.18
C ASN A 98 13.11 3.02 16.18
N ARG A 99 11.82 2.77 16.47
CA ARG A 99 11.25 1.42 16.45
C ARG A 99 11.28 0.81 15.05
N ILE A 100 11.02 1.57 13.99
CA ILE A 100 11.12 1.10 12.60
C ILE A 100 12.58 0.73 12.28
N THR A 101 13.53 1.60 12.62
CA THR A 101 14.97 1.36 12.38
C THR A 101 15.47 0.15 13.14
N GLU A 102 15.10 0.00 14.42
CA GLU A 102 15.43 -1.17 15.24
C GLU A 102 14.84 -2.45 14.63
N LYS A 103 13.56 -2.43 14.23
CA LYS A 103 12.93 -3.60 13.60
C LYS A 103 13.53 -3.95 12.23
N ALA A 104 13.99 -2.97 11.48
CA ALA A 104 14.73 -3.21 10.25
C ALA A 104 16.07 -3.89 10.54
N HIS A 105 16.80 -3.46 11.57
CA HIS A 105 18.05 -4.10 11.99
C HIS A 105 17.81 -5.55 12.47
N ASP A 106 16.76 -5.80 13.25
CA ASP A 106 16.36 -7.14 13.68
C ASP A 106 16.00 -8.04 12.48
N ALA A 107 15.31 -7.49 11.48
CA ALA A 107 14.93 -8.21 10.27
C ALA A 107 16.15 -8.62 9.45
N VAL A 108 17.12 -7.71 9.25
CA VAL A 108 18.41 -8.03 8.61
C VAL A 108 19.10 -9.18 9.35
N TYR A 109 19.26 -9.04 10.67
CA TYR A 109 19.90 -10.07 11.49
C TYR A 109 19.18 -11.43 11.41
N THR A 110 17.85 -11.42 11.41
CA THR A 110 17.04 -12.63 11.26
C THR A 110 17.33 -13.29 9.92
N LEU A 111 17.23 -12.55 8.80
CA LEU A 111 17.47 -13.09 7.46
C LEU A 111 18.90 -13.60 7.24
N GLU A 112 19.91 -13.00 7.90
CA GLU A 112 21.29 -13.46 7.82
C GLU A 112 21.55 -14.77 8.58
N THR A 113 20.94 -14.90 9.77
CA THR A 113 21.22 -16.00 10.71
C THR A 113 20.39 -17.25 10.44
N ASP A 114 19.26 -17.15 9.73
CA ASP A 114 18.29 -18.24 9.55
C ASP A 114 18.68 -19.29 8.50
N LYS A 115 19.93 -19.30 8.05
CA LYS A 115 20.38 -20.14 6.93
C LYS A 115 20.54 -21.62 7.25
N SER A 116 20.28 -22.12 8.48
CA SER A 116 20.52 -23.56 8.73
C SER A 116 19.78 -24.36 9.83
N ARG A 117 18.88 -23.84 10.70
CA ARG A 117 18.51 -24.64 11.90
C ARG A 117 17.08 -24.60 12.45
N ASN A 118 16.10 -23.91 11.86
CA ASN A 118 14.78 -23.80 12.49
C ASN A 118 13.59 -24.03 11.54
N ASN A 119 12.48 -24.53 12.09
CA ASN A 119 11.24 -24.79 11.33
C ASN A 119 10.51 -23.52 10.88
N ASN A 120 11.00 -22.35 11.31
CA ASN A 120 10.44 -21.04 11.01
C ASN A 120 11.53 -20.21 10.33
N TRP A 121 11.50 -20.14 9.00
CA TRP A 121 12.54 -19.51 8.19
C TRP A 121 12.00 -18.40 7.28
N GLY A 122 12.87 -17.50 6.84
CA GLY A 122 12.56 -16.47 5.84
C GLY A 122 11.41 -15.55 6.28
N LEU A 123 10.37 -15.43 5.45
CA LEU A 123 9.21 -14.58 5.77
C LEU A 123 8.47 -15.03 7.03
N MET A 124 8.43 -16.34 7.31
CA MET A 124 7.74 -16.86 8.49
C MET A 124 8.45 -16.43 9.78
N ALA A 125 9.79 -16.35 9.73
CA ALA A 125 10.60 -15.80 10.82
C ALA A 125 10.32 -14.31 11.04
N LEU A 126 10.29 -13.51 9.96
CA LEU A 126 9.97 -12.07 10.04
C LEU A 126 8.58 -11.79 10.61
N LEU A 127 7.60 -12.63 10.28
CA LEU A 127 6.21 -12.49 10.75
C LEU A 127 5.98 -13.10 12.14
N ASN A 128 7.00 -13.73 12.75
CA ASN A 128 6.88 -14.49 14.00
C ASN A 128 5.75 -15.54 13.98
N MET A 129 5.50 -16.14 12.82
CA MET A 129 4.42 -17.12 12.69
C MET A 129 4.75 -18.38 13.49
N LYS A 130 3.85 -18.79 14.39
CA LYS A 130 3.95 -20.08 15.04
C LYS A 130 3.35 -21.15 14.12
N SER A 131 3.89 -22.36 14.19
CA SER A 131 3.37 -23.50 13.42
C SER A 131 1.86 -23.73 13.64
N VAL A 132 1.34 -23.44 14.84
CA VAL A 132 -0.09 -23.55 15.17
C VAL A 132 -0.94 -22.55 14.37
N ASP A 133 -0.47 -21.30 14.24
CA ASP A 133 -1.20 -20.24 13.54
C ASP A 133 -1.35 -20.56 12.04
N ILE A 134 -0.33 -21.20 11.45
CA ILE A 134 -0.34 -21.66 10.06
C ILE A 134 -1.37 -22.78 9.85
N MET A 135 -1.42 -23.74 10.78
CA MET A 135 -2.35 -24.87 10.71
C MET A 135 -3.82 -24.41 10.80
N ASP A 136 -4.11 -23.40 11.61
CA ASP A 136 -5.47 -22.85 11.73
C ASP A 136 -5.87 -22.04 10.48
N MET A 137 -4.92 -21.30 9.89
CA MET A 137 -5.15 -20.59 8.63
C MET A 137 -5.40 -21.55 7.46
N LEU A 138 -4.62 -22.63 7.32
CA LEU A 138 -4.81 -23.63 6.26
C LEU A 138 -6.14 -24.41 6.40
N LYS A 139 -6.56 -24.72 7.63
CA LYS A 139 -7.88 -25.34 7.90
C LYS A 139 -9.05 -24.42 7.54
N SER A 140 -8.88 -23.10 7.68
CA SER A 140 -9.93 -22.14 7.36
C SER A 140 -10.17 -21.98 5.84
N ASN A 141 -9.13 -22.15 5.02
CA ASN A 141 -9.25 -22.13 3.56
C ASN A 141 -9.91 -23.39 2.99
N SER A 142 -9.66 -24.57 3.59
CA SER A 142 -10.32 -25.83 3.21
C SER A 142 -11.84 -25.81 3.39
N LYS A 143 -12.37 -25.00 4.32
CA LYS A 143 -13.83 -24.87 4.55
C LYS A 143 -14.54 -23.98 3.51
N ARG A 144 -13.81 -23.18 2.74
CA ARG A 144 -14.40 -22.28 1.72
C ARG A 144 -14.61 -22.94 0.36
N GLU A 145 -13.86 -24.00 0.03
CA GLU A 145 -13.96 -24.67 -1.27
C GLU A 145 -15.07 -25.74 -1.33
N GLN A 146 -15.71 -26.07 -0.20
CA GLN A 146 -16.74 -27.11 -0.12
C GLN A 146 -18.19 -26.61 -0.23
N SER A 147 -18.44 -25.31 -0.45
CA SER A 147 -19.82 -24.75 -0.48
C SER A 147 -20.34 -24.35 -1.86
N THR A 148 -19.67 -24.67 -2.97
CA THR A 148 -20.12 -24.28 -4.33
C THR A 148 -20.28 -25.47 -5.27
N ALA A 149 -20.53 -26.66 -4.74
CA ALA A 149 -20.77 -27.87 -5.53
C ALA A 149 -22.09 -28.53 -5.12
N ASP A 150 -23.19 -27.79 -5.21
CA ASP A 150 -24.52 -28.40 -5.37
C ASP A 150 -25.52 -27.35 -5.87
N TYR A 151 -26.44 -27.78 -6.73
CA TYR A 151 -27.44 -27.02 -7.47
C TYR A 151 -27.01 -26.41 -8.82
N SER A 152 -26.81 -27.30 -9.78
CA SER A 152 -27.33 -27.12 -11.14
C SER A 152 -28.64 -27.90 -11.27
N GLU A 153 -29.77 -27.23 -11.44
CA GLU A 153 -30.91 -27.80 -12.18
C GLU A 153 -31.74 -26.70 -12.83
N ASP A 154 -32.01 -26.95 -14.11
CA ASP A 154 -32.82 -26.23 -15.09
C ASP A 154 -34.13 -25.63 -14.55
N TYR A 155 -34.44 -24.40 -14.96
CA TYR A 155 -35.79 -24.02 -15.39
C TYR A 155 -35.75 -22.81 -16.32
N SER A 156 -36.10 -23.06 -17.58
CA SER A 156 -36.48 -22.08 -18.58
C SER A 156 -37.93 -21.63 -18.36
N HIS A 157 -38.21 -20.31 -18.46
CA HIS A 157 -39.14 -19.70 -19.42
C HIS A 157 -39.48 -18.22 -19.05
N GLU A 158 -39.24 -17.38 -20.06
CA GLU A 158 -40.06 -16.26 -20.56
C GLU A 158 -40.03 -14.85 -19.93
N VAL A 159 -39.99 -13.91 -20.88
CA VAL A 159 -39.83 -12.46 -20.80
C VAL A 159 -41.16 -11.78 -20.51
N SER A 160 -41.15 -10.72 -19.70
CA SER A 160 -42.07 -9.59 -19.87
C SER A 160 -41.44 -8.29 -19.39
N GLU A 161 -41.40 -7.32 -20.31
CA GLU A 161 -41.08 -5.92 -20.08
C GLU A 161 -42.06 -5.26 -19.10
N GLY A 162 -41.55 -4.32 -18.31
CA GLY A 162 -42.36 -3.48 -17.42
C GLY A 162 -41.51 -2.56 -16.57
N SER A 163 -41.19 -1.41 -17.13
CA SER A 163 -40.57 -0.25 -16.48
C SER A 163 -41.31 0.18 -15.21
N GLU A 164 -40.60 0.53 -14.13
CA GLU A 164 -40.67 1.87 -13.52
C GLU A 164 -39.75 2.00 -12.30
N VAL A 165 -38.97 3.08 -12.35
CA VAL A 165 -38.03 3.55 -11.35
C VAL A 165 -38.81 4.14 -10.17
N ASN A 166 -38.44 3.80 -8.94
CA ASN A 166 -38.80 4.61 -7.77
C ASN A 166 -37.61 4.69 -6.79
N GLU A 167 -37.04 5.89 -6.71
CA GLU A 167 -36.09 6.33 -5.70
C GLU A 167 -36.71 6.28 -4.30
N VAL A 168 -35.94 5.77 -3.32
CA VAL A 168 -36.34 5.76 -1.90
C VAL A 168 -35.78 7.02 -1.24
N ASP A 169 -36.70 7.92 -0.88
CA ASP A 169 -36.49 9.13 -0.08
C ASP A 169 -36.28 8.78 1.41
N ILE A 170 -35.17 9.23 2.00
CA ILE A 170 -34.77 8.96 3.39
C ILE A 170 -35.05 10.19 4.25
N ASN A 171 -36.16 10.11 4.98
CA ASN A 171 -36.42 10.64 6.33
C ASN A 171 -36.38 12.16 6.60
N GLN A 172 -37.59 12.62 6.95
CA GLN A 172 -38.02 13.91 7.51
C GLN A 172 -37.36 14.34 8.86
N PRO A 173 -37.46 15.64 9.24
CA PRO A 173 -36.78 16.24 10.39
C PRO A 173 -37.54 16.15 11.74
N LYS A 174 -36.76 16.14 12.84
CA LYS A 174 -37.19 16.10 14.25
C LYS A 174 -37.97 17.35 14.68
N LYS A 175 -39.16 17.16 15.28
CA LYS A 175 -39.98 18.23 15.90
C LYS A 175 -39.37 18.73 17.23
N LYS A 176 -39.18 20.05 17.36
CA LYS A 176 -38.89 20.77 18.63
C LYS A 176 -40.20 21.07 19.38
N LYS A 177 -40.27 20.75 20.67
CA LYS A 177 -41.30 21.24 21.61
C LYS A 177 -41.02 22.71 21.95
N LYS A 178 -42.08 23.54 21.96
CA LYS A 178 -42.08 24.91 22.48
C LYS A 178 -42.64 24.87 23.91
N GLU A 179 -41.93 25.48 24.86
CA GLU A 179 -42.48 25.96 26.14
C GLU A 179 -43.13 27.32 25.94
N THR A 180 -44.23 27.60 26.64
CA THR A 180 -44.72 28.95 26.87
C THR A 180 -45.39 29.00 28.25
N VAL A 181 -44.80 29.85 29.10
CA VAL A 181 -45.32 30.66 30.21
C VAL A 181 -46.57 30.16 30.93
#